data_AF-A0A7Y7THR5-F1
#
_entry.id   AF-A0A7Y7THR5-F1
#
_cell.length_a   1.000
_cell.length_b   1.000
_cell.length_c   1.000
_cell.angle_alpha   90.00
_cell.angle_beta   90.00
_cell.angle_gamma   90.00
#
_symmetry.space_group_name_H-M   'P 1'
#
loop_
_entity.id
_entity.type
_entity.pdbx_description
1 polymer ?
#
loop_
_entity_poly.entity_id
_entity_poly.type
_entity_poly.pdbx_seq_one_letter_code
_entity_poly.pdbx_strand_id
1 'polypeptide(L)'
;MKIGPFDFNLREFSGSLGNLGTFLPLAVGYIVVCGLNPAGLLIMMGLANISTGLLYRLPIPIEPMKVIAAAAIAQRWSPSMVYASGFSMGAIWLIFAAVGVAGRIAAMTPVAIVRGIQVALGLLLSMEACRMLSSGWLLGLFALLLGYALRSNRRAPAAIVLVLLGIATMGLKGQLGTIGSPSLTLPAFTSFSLNEIWQTLLLAGFAQIPLTVTNATIATSCLISAYWPQRTVSTRELSLSQGVSSHNNRSKTGVKFSEY
;
A
#
# COMPACT_ATOMS: atom_id res chain seq x y z
N MET A 1 19.59 -18.32 8.01
CA MET A 1 20.65 -17.65 8.79
C MET A 1 19.97 -16.78 9.85
N LYS A 2 20.34 -16.86 11.12
CA LYS A 2 19.74 -16.06 12.20
C LYS A 2 20.66 -14.91 12.58
N ILE A 3 20.18 -13.68 12.53
CA ILE A 3 20.90 -12.49 13.02
C ILE A 3 19.98 -11.77 14.01
N GLY A 4 20.24 -11.94 15.30
CA GLY A 4 19.39 -11.38 16.35
C GLY A 4 17.94 -11.90 16.24
N PRO A 5 16.91 -11.03 16.19
CA PRO A 5 15.52 -11.43 16.06
C PRO A 5 15.09 -11.78 14.62
N PHE A 6 15.99 -11.68 13.62
CA PHE A 6 15.69 -11.90 12.21
C PHE A 6 16.13 -13.28 11.74
N ASP A 7 15.27 -13.94 10.98
CA ASP A 7 15.38 -15.35 10.63
C ASP A 7 15.39 -15.53 9.11
N PHE A 8 16.54 -15.22 8.46
CA PHE A 8 16.69 -15.28 7.00
C PHE A 8 16.51 -16.71 6.47
N ASN A 9 15.27 -17.07 6.17
CA ASN A 9 14.82 -18.35 5.66
C ASN A 9 13.81 -18.13 4.52
N LEU A 10 13.53 -19.18 3.74
CA LEU A 10 12.57 -19.11 2.62
C LEU A 10 11.17 -18.66 3.04
N ARG A 11 10.79 -18.89 4.31
CA ARG A 11 9.51 -18.48 4.85
C ARG A 11 9.44 -16.97 5.07
N GLU A 12 10.45 -16.36 5.67
CA GLU A 12 10.55 -14.90 5.81
C GLU A 12 10.64 -14.22 4.45
N PHE A 13 11.39 -14.80 3.50
CA PHE A 13 11.44 -14.31 2.13
C PHE A 13 10.08 -14.38 1.43
N SER A 14 9.35 -15.50 1.57
CA SER A 14 8.00 -15.61 1.02
C SER A 14 7.02 -14.63 1.69
N GLY A 15 7.18 -14.39 2.99
CA GLY A 15 6.34 -13.47 3.76
C GLY A 15 6.55 -12.00 3.37
N SER A 16 7.79 -11.59 3.08
CA SER A 16 8.08 -10.22 2.65
C SER A 16 7.45 -9.86 1.31
N LEU A 17 7.19 -10.85 0.45
CA LEU A 17 6.52 -10.70 -0.84
C LEU A 17 4.99 -10.73 -0.73
N GLY A 18 4.41 -11.03 0.44
CA GLY A 18 2.97 -11.24 0.61
C GLY A 18 2.11 -10.03 0.23
N ASN A 19 2.60 -8.81 0.47
CA ASN A 19 1.90 -7.57 0.17
C ASN A 19 1.99 -7.16 -1.32
N LEU A 20 2.85 -7.80 -2.12
CA LEU A 20 3.01 -7.47 -3.54
C LEU A 20 1.73 -7.74 -4.34
N GLY A 21 0.92 -8.72 -3.93
CA GLY A 21 -0.32 -9.08 -4.62
C GLY A 21 -1.34 -7.94 -4.67
N THR A 22 -1.42 -7.12 -3.61
CA THR A 22 -2.30 -5.95 -3.54
C THR A 22 -1.59 -4.67 -3.97
N PHE A 23 -0.28 -4.58 -3.76
CA PHE A 23 0.51 -3.42 -4.12
C PHE A 23 0.70 -3.26 -5.63
N LEU A 24 1.10 -4.32 -6.34
CA LEU A 24 1.45 -4.23 -7.76
C LEU A 24 0.31 -3.64 -8.63
N PRO A 25 -0.96 -4.08 -8.49
CA PRO A 25 -2.06 -3.50 -9.28
C PRO A 25 -2.22 -1.99 -9.04
N LEU A 26 -2.14 -1.54 -7.79
CA LEU A 26 -2.29 -0.12 -7.45
C LEU A 26 -1.07 0.69 -7.90
N ALA A 27 0.14 0.14 -7.78
CA ALA A 27 1.37 0.79 -8.25
C ALA A 27 1.34 0.99 -9.77
N VAL A 28 0.93 -0.04 -10.52
CA VAL A 28 0.73 0.07 -11.98
C VAL A 28 -0.32 1.12 -12.31
N GLY A 29 -1.43 1.17 -11.57
CA GLY A 29 -2.45 2.20 -11.72
C GLY A 29 -1.88 3.61 -11.52
N TYR A 30 -1.13 3.85 -10.45
CA TYR A 30 -0.48 5.15 -10.22
C TYR A 30 0.50 5.55 -11.32
N ILE A 31 1.30 4.60 -11.81
CA ILE A 31 2.29 4.87 -12.86
C ILE A 31 1.60 5.19 -14.18
N VAL A 32 0.66 4.34 -14.61
CA VAL A 32 0.03 4.43 -15.94
C VAL A 32 -1.03 5.54 -15.99
N VAL A 33 -1.79 5.73 -14.91
CA VAL A 33 -2.94 6.65 -14.91
C VAL A 33 -2.59 8.01 -14.30
N CYS A 34 -1.84 8.04 -13.21
CA CYS A 34 -1.44 9.28 -12.53
C CYS A 34 -0.07 9.81 -12.97
N GLY A 35 0.67 9.05 -13.80
CA GLY A 35 1.99 9.46 -14.28
C GLY A 35 3.07 9.48 -13.19
N LEU A 36 2.91 8.68 -12.13
CA LEU A 36 3.88 8.63 -11.04
C LEU A 36 5.21 8.04 -11.54
N ASN A 37 6.33 8.60 -11.06
CA ASN A 37 7.65 8.05 -11.38
C ASN A 37 7.82 6.65 -10.74
N PRO A 38 8.06 5.58 -11.54
CA PRO A 38 8.17 4.22 -11.02
C PRO A 38 9.33 4.04 -10.04
N ALA A 39 10.49 4.65 -10.34
CA ALA A 39 11.67 4.54 -9.50
C ALA A 39 11.43 5.19 -8.13
N GLY A 40 10.88 6.40 -8.10
CA GLY A 40 10.51 7.09 -6.87
C GLY A 40 9.55 6.28 -6.01
N LEU A 41 8.46 5.77 -6.61
CA LEU A 41 7.46 4.95 -5.90
C LEU A 41 8.07 3.69 -5.29
N LEU A 42 8.78 2.89 -6.10
CA LEU A 42 9.33 1.60 -5.69
C LEU A 42 10.48 1.74 -4.68
N ILE A 43 11.37 2.73 -4.88
CA ILE A 43 12.47 3.00 -3.94
C ILE A 43 11.92 3.47 -2.59
N MET A 44 11.00 4.43 -2.57
CA MET A 44 10.44 4.93 -1.32
C MET A 44 9.66 3.85 -0.58
N MET A 45 8.90 3.02 -1.29
CA MET A 45 8.19 1.89 -0.69
C MET A 45 9.17 0.84 -0.11
N GLY A 46 10.25 0.54 -0.83
CA GLY A 46 11.31 -0.35 -0.35
C GLY A 46 12.02 0.18 0.90
N LEU A 47 12.42 1.46 0.89
CA LEU A 47 13.05 2.12 2.03
C LEU A 47 12.13 2.18 3.25
N ALA A 48 10.84 2.45 3.04
CA ALA A 48 9.86 2.47 4.11
C ALA A 48 9.74 1.07 4.75
N ASN A 49 9.60 0.01 3.94
CA ASN A 49 9.54 -1.38 4.43
C ASN A 49 10.81 -1.80 5.19
N ILE A 50 11.99 -1.40 4.71
CA ILE A 50 13.25 -1.67 5.41
C ILE A 50 13.27 -0.91 6.74
N SER A 51 12.90 0.37 6.73
CA SER A 51 12.93 1.23 7.92
C SER A 51 12.00 0.73 9.02
N THR A 52 10.76 0.36 8.68
CA THR A 52 9.80 -0.20 9.64
C THR A 52 10.23 -1.59 10.13
N GLY A 53 10.74 -2.44 9.24
CA GLY A 53 11.27 -3.76 9.61
C GLY A 53 12.45 -3.66 10.60
N LEU A 54 13.34 -2.70 10.42
CA LEU A 54 14.47 -2.45 11.32
C LEU A 54 14.03 -1.82 12.66
N LEU A 55 13.09 -0.88 12.62
CA LEU A 55 12.64 -0.14 13.81
C LEU A 55 11.81 -1.03 14.75
N TYR A 56 10.85 -1.77 14.21
CA TYR A 56 9.92 -2.59 15.00
C TYR A 56 10.36 -4.05 15.15
N ARG A 57 11.40 -4.48 14.43
CA ARG A 57 11.94 -5.86 14.46
C ARG A 57 10.86 -6.91 14.19
N LEU A 58 9.87 -6.53 13.37
CA LEU A 58 8.71 -7.30 12.97
C LEU A 58 8.42 -6.97 11.50
N PRO A 59 7.92 -7.92 10.69
CA PRO A 59 7.46 -7.65 9.34
C PRO A 59 6.14 -6.87 9.41
N ILE A 60 6.22 -5.54 9.46
CA ILE A 60 5.05 -4.67 9.39
C ILE A 60 4.75 -4.39 7.92
N PRO A 61 3.62 -4.88 7.38
CA PRO A 61 3.25 -4.60 5.99
C PRO A 61 2.90 -3.12 5.83
N ILE A 62 3.63 -2.41 4.97
CA ILE A 62 3.21 -1.08 4.52
C ILE A 62 2.24 -1.30 3.36
N GLU A 63 0.94 -1.15 3.62
CA GLU A 63 -0.07 -1.28 2.58
C GLU A 63 -0.29 0.09 1.90
N PRO A 64 -0.35 0.16 0.55
CA PRO A 64 -0.80 1.37 -0.11
C PRO A 64 -2.23 1.72 0.33
N MET A 65 -2.48 2.99 0.59
CA MET A 65 -3.77 3.50 1.04
C MET A 65 -4.84 3.32 -0.04
N LYS A 66 -5.66 2.26 0.10
CA LYS A 66 -6.61 1.80 -0.92
C LYS A 66 -7.60 2.87 -1.41
N VAL A 67 -8.15 3.68 -0.51
CA VAL A 67 -9.13 4.74 -0.86
C VAL A 67 -8.43 5.82 -1.67
N ILE A 68 -7.28 6.30 -1.19
CA ILE A 68 -6.49 7.31 -1.87
C ILE A 68 -6.05 6.81 -3.24
N ALA A 69 -5.57 5.57 -3.33
CA ALA A 69 -5.14 4.99 -4.60
C ALA A 69 -6.24 4.92 -5.63
N ALA A 70 -7.42 4.45 -5.26
CA ALA A 70 -8.51 4.41 -6.21
C ALA A 70 -9.10 5.77 -6.53
N ALA A 71 -9.18 6.69 -5.57
CA ALA A 71 -9.60 8.06 -5.85
C ALA A 71 -8.64 8.72 -6.83
N ALA A 72 -7.33 8.58 -6.60
CA ALA A 72 -6.29 9.11 -7.47
C ALA A 72 -6.34 8.52 -8.88
N ILE A 73 -6.53 7.20 -9.00
CA ILE A 73 -6.64 6.51 -10.29
C ILE A 73 -7.92 6.92 -11.01
N ALA A 74 -9.08 6.84 -10.34
CA ALA A 74 -10.36 7.14 -10.95
C ALA A 74 -10.49 8.62 -11.37
N GLN A 75 -9.92 9.53 -10.58
CA GLN A 75 -9.95 10.97 -10.87
C GLN A 75 -8.68 11.47 -11.58
N ARG A 76 -7.75 10.57 -11.92
CA ARG A 76 -6.50 10.89 -12.65
C ARG A 76 -5.70 12.03 -12.03
N TRP A 77 -5.50 11.94 -10.71
CA TRP A 77 -4.75 12.96 -9.97
C TRP A 77 -3.33 13.14 -10.52
N SER A 78 -2.84 14.38 -10.44
CA SER A 78 -1.44 14.68 -10.72
C SER A 78 -0.53 13.99 -9.71
N PRO A 79 0.76 13.75 -10.05
CA PRO A 79 1.73 13.24 -9.09
C PRO A 79 1.84 14.09 -7.82
N SER A 80 1.76 15.42 -7.94
CA SER A 80 1.79 16.35 -6.79
C SER A 80 0.67 16.10 -5.79
N MET A 81 -0.56 15.85 -6.25
CA MET A 81 -1.68 15.48 -5.38
C MET A 81 -1.46 14.13 -4.68
N VAL A 82 -0.90 13.14 -5.38
CA VAL A 82 -0.58 11.85 -4.76
C VAL A 82 0.45 12.03 -3.65
N TYR A 83 1.51 12.81 -3.89
CA TYR A 83 2.50 13.13 -2.84
C TYR A 83 1.89 13.94 -1.69
N ALA A 84 1.05 14.94 -1.98
CA ALA A 84 0.34 15.73 -0.98
C ALA A 84 -0.52 14.85 -0.06
N SER A 85 -1.21 13.86 -0.64
CA SER A 85 -2.04 12.91 0.08
C SER A 85 -1.23 11.99 0.99
N GLY A 86 -0.06 11.51 0.52
CA GLY A 86 0.85 10.69 1.32
C GLY A 86 1.44 11.45 2.50
N PHE A 87 1.82 12.71 2.26
CA PHE A 87 2.32 13.62 3.29
C PHE A 87 1.25 13.96 4.35
N SER A 88 0.06 14.37 3.91
CA SER A 88 -1.02 14.79 4.80
C SER A 88 -1.52 13.65 5.66
N MET A 89 -1.68 12.45 5.09
CA MET A 89 -2.02 11.26 5.86
C MET A 89 -0.91 10.90 6.82
N GLY A 90 0.36 11.00 6.42
CA GLY A 90 1.50 10.83 7.31
C GLY A 90 1.43 11.72 8.55
N ALA A 91 1.21 13.01 8.34
CA ALA A 91 1.05 13.98 9.42
C ALA A 91 -0.14 13.64 10.33
N ILE A 92 -1.28 13.26 9.76
CA ILE A 92 -2.47 12.84 10.52
C ILE A 92 -2.15 11.62 11.39
N TRP A 93 -1.45 10.61 10.86
CA TRP A 93 -1.08 9.41 11.61
C TRP A 93 -0.09 9.71 12.74
N LEU A 94 0.87 10.62 12.52
CA LEU A 94 1.76 11.09 13.58
C LEU A 94 0.99 11.78 14.70
N ILE A 95 0.04 12.66 14.37
CA ILE A 95 -0.83 13.32 15.35
C ILE A 95 -1.66 12.27 16.09
N PHE A 96 -2.26 11.31 15.38
CA PHE A 96 -3.07 10.27 16.01
C PHE A 96 -2.28 9.36 16.94
N ALA A 97 -1.02 9.06 16.57
CA ALA A 97 -0.10 8.31 17.42
C ALA A 97 0.31 9.10 18.66
N ALA A 98 0.56 10.40 18.54
CA ALA A 98 0.89 11.27 19.66
C ALA A 98 -0.27 11.34 20.67
N VAL A 99 -1.49 11.58 20.19
CA VAL A 99 -2.70 11.77 21.04
C VAL A 99 -3.31 10.42 21.50
N GLY A 100 -3.07 9.32 20.78
CA GLY A 100 -3.63 8.01 21.11
C GLY A 100 -5.11 7.83 20.73
N VAL A 101 -5.59 8.57 19.72
CA VAL A 101 -7.02 8.60 19.33
C VAL A 101 -7.43 7.50 18.35
N ALA A 102 -6.48 6.80 17.72
CA ALA A 102 -6.77 5.80 16.70
C ALA A 102 -7.76 4.72 17.18
N GLY A 103 -7.62 4.24 18.42
CA GLY A 103 -8.54 3.26 19.00
C GLY A 103 -9.96 3.79 19.21
N ARG A 104 -10.12 5.07 19.55
CA ARG A 104 -11.45 5.70 19.72
C ARG A 104 -12.14 5.87 18.38
N ILE A 105 -11.42 6.35 17.36
CA ILE A 105 -11.95 6.50 16.00
C ILE A 105 -12.44 5.15 15.48
N ALA A 106 -11.70 4.08 15.75
CA ALA A 106 -12.12 2.74 15.38
C ALA A 106 -13.45 2.33 16.02
N ALA A 107 -13.55 2.48 17.34
CA ALA A 107 -14.73 2.09 18.10
C ALA A 107 -15.97 2.89 17.67
N MET A 108 -15.76 4.13 17.24
CA MET A 108 -16.82 5.02 16.74
C MET A 108 -17.19 4.75 15.28
N THR A 109 -16.35 4.05 14.51
CA THR A 109 -16.59 3.82 13.08
C THR A 109 -17.54 2.63 12.89
N PRO A 110 -18.76 2.82 12.38
CA PRO A 110 -19.66 1.72 12.08
C PRO A 110 -19.14 0.89 10.90
N VAL A 111 -19.32 -0.42 10.98
CA VAL A 111 -18.95 -1.37 9.90
C VAL A 111 -19.66 -1.03 8.58
N ALA A 112 -20.87 -0.46 8.64
CA ALA A 112 -21.61 0.00 7.47
C ALA A 112 -20.84 1.07 6.66
N ILE A 113 -20.14 2.00 7.32
CA ILE A 113 -19.33 3.02 6.65
C ILE A 113 -18.16 2.37 5.93
N VAL A 114 -17.45 1.46 6.60
CA VAL A 114 -16.31 0.73 6.02
C VAL A 114 -16.74 -0.07 4.79
N ARG A 115 -17.86 -0.80 4.86
CA ARG A 115 -18.41 -1.56 3.74
C ARG A 115 -18.85 -0.64 2.59
N GLY A 116 -19.48 0.49 2.89
CA GLY A 116 -19.86 1.50 1.88
C GLY A 116 -18.65 2.02 1.12
N ILE A 117 -17.57 2.37 1.83
CA ILE A 117 -16.30 2.81 1.23
C ILE A 117 -15.70 1.69 0.35
N GLN A 118 -15.71 0.44 0.81
CA GLN A 118 -15.19 -0.69 0.05
C GLN A 118 -15.99 -0.99 -1.23
N VAL A 119 -17.32 -0.86 -1.19
CA VAL A 119 -18.17 -1.02 -2.38
C VAL A 119 -17.91 0.11 -3.37
N ALA A 120 -17.88 1.36 -2.92
CA ALA A 120 -17.59 2.51 -3.77
C ALA A 120 -16.20 2.37 -4.42
N LEU A 121 -15.20 1.96 -3.64
CA LEU A 121 -13.84 1.66 -4.10
C LEU A 121 -13.83 0.61 -5.22
N GLY A 122 -14.52 -0.51 -5.00
CA GLY A 122 -14.62 -1.60 -5.97
C GLY A 122 -15.27 -1.15 -7.28
N LEU A 123 -16.33 -0.34 -7.20
CA LEU A 123 -17.01 0.21 -8.38
C LEU A 123 -16.10 1.18 -9.16
N LEU A 124 -15.44 2.13 -8.48
CA LEU A 124 -14.54 3.09 -9.12
C LEU A 124 -13.38 2.40 -9.85
N LEU A 125 -12.75 1.40 -9.21
CA LEU A 125 -11.68 0.64 -9.84
C LEU A 125 -12.19 -0.25 -10.99
N SER A 126 -13.40 -0.81 -10.88
CA SER A 126 -14.00 -1.61 -11.95
C SER A 126 -14.31 -0.76 -13.18
N MET A 127 -14.80 0.47 -12.98
CA MET A 127 -15.03 1.42 -14.07
C MET A 127 -13.73 1.78 -14.79
N GLU A 128 -12.66 2.08 -14.05
CA GLU A 128 -11.37 2.38 -14.66
C GLU A 128 -10.77 1.15 -15.36
N ALA A 129 -10.91 -0.04 -14.77
CA ALA A 129 -10.49 -1.28 -15.42
C ALA A 129 -11.20 -1.48 -16.77
N CYS A 130 -12.53 -1.27 -16.83
CA CYS A 130 -13.29 -1.31 -18.08
C CYS A 130 -12.74 -0.31 -19.11
N ARG A 131 -12.42 0.91 -18.68
CA ARG A 131 -11.81 1.94 -19.54
C ARG A 131 -10.45 1.51 -20.08
N MET A 132 -9.58 0.93 -19.24
CA MET A 132 -8.28 0.40 -19.66
C MET A 132 -8.42 -0.77 -20.65
N LEU A 133 -9.40 -1.65 -20.42
CA LEU A 133 -9.67 -2.82 -21.27
C LEU A 133 -10.31 -2.47 -22.62
N SER A 134 -10.88 -1.27 -22.77
CA SER A 134 -11.56 -0.85 -24.01
C SER A 134 -10.68 -0.96 -25.27
N SER A 135 -9.37 -0.79 -25.12
CA SER A 135 -8.38 -0.88 -26.20
C SER A 135 -8.05 -2.31 -26.64
N GLY A 136 -8.41 -3.32 -25.84
CA GLY A 136 -7.99 -4.72 -26.02
C GLY A 136 -8.91 -5.71 -25.30
N TRP A 137 -10.21 -5.62 -25.56
CA TRP A 137 -11.26 -6.32 -24.81
C TRP A 137 -11.09 -7.85 -24.80
N LEU A 138 -10.58 -8.45 -25.88
CA LEU A 138 -10.28 -9.90 -25.95
C LEU A 138 -9.19 -10.30 -24.95
N LEU A 139 -8.08 -9.55 -24.92
CA LEU A 139 -6.99 -9.77 -23.97
C LEU A 139 -7.48 -9.53 -22.53
N GLY A 140 -8.33 -8.52 -22.35
CA GLY A 140 -8.97 -8.19 -21.09
C GLY A 140 -9.85 -9.31 -20.54
N LEU A 141 -10.73 -9.85 -21.38
CA LEU A 141 -11.60 -10.96 -21.02
C LEU A 141 -10.79 -12.21 -20.69
N PHE A 142 -9.76 -12.51 -21.49
CA PHE A 142 -8.85 -13.62 -21.21
C PHE A 142 -8.13 -13.43 -19.87
N ALA A 143 -7.59 -12.24 -19.60
CA ALA A 143 -6.95 -11.90 -18.33
C ALA A 143 -7.92 -12.03 -17.13
N LEU A 144 -9.18 -11.60 -17.28
CA LEU A 144 -10.21 -11.75 -16.24
C LEU A 144 -10.52 -13.22 -15.97
N LEU A 145 -10.73 -14.03 -17.01
CA LEU A 145 -11.01 -15.46 -16.89
C LEU A 145 -9.83 -16.19 -16.24
N LEU A 146 -8.60 -15.87 -16.67
CA LEU A 146 -7.39 -16.44 -16.10
C LEU A 146 -7.22 -16.05 -14.64
N GLY A 147 -7.44 -14.77 -14.30
CA GLY A 147 -7.40 -14.28 -12.93
C GLY A 147 -8.45 -14.96 -12.04
N TYR A 148 -9.66 -15.16 -12.55
CA TYR A 148 -10.73 -15.88 -11.85
C TYR A 148 -10.39 -17.36 -11.65
N ALA A 149 -9.89 -18.05 -12.68
CA ALA A 149 -9.50 -19.45 -12.59
C ALA A 149 -8.35 -19.68 -11.59
N LEU A 150 -7.41 -18.74 -11.52
CA LEU A 150 -6.24 -18.84 -10.63
C LEU A 150 -6.49 -18.31 -9.22
N ARG A 151 -7.68 -17.76 -8.90
CA ARG A 151 -7.96 -17.09 -7.62
C ARG A 151 -7.72 -17.96 -6.38
N SER A 152 -7.91 -19.27 -6.50
CA SER A 152 -7.76 -20.24 -5.39
C SER A 152 -6.44 -21.00 -5.45
N ASN A 153 -5.61 -20.77 -6.47
CA ASN A 153 -4.38 -21.52 -6.67
C ASN A 153 -3.24 -20.94 -5.80
N ARG A 154 -2.86 -21.69 -4.76
CA ARG A 154 -1.78 -21.29 -3.84
C ARG A 154 -0.39 -21.22 -4.47
N ARG A 155 -0.16 -21.87 -5.63
CA ARG A 155 1.16 -21.92 -6.29
C ARG A 155 1.32 -20.87 -7.39
N ALA A 156 0.22 -20.39 -7.96
CA ALA A 156 0.22 -19.43 -9.05
C ALA A 156 -0.72 -18.26 -8.72
N PRO A 157 -0.28 -17.28 -7.92
CA PRO A 157 -1.05 -16.09 -7.63
C PRO A 157 -1.43 -15.38 -8.93
N ALA A 158 -2.72 -15.07 -9.10
CA ALA A 158 -3.25 -14.45 -10.30
C ALA A 158 -2.46 -13.20 -10.73
N ALA A 159 -2.10 -12.32 -9.79
CA ALA A 159 -1.33 -11.11 -10.08
C ALA A 159 0.01 -11.39 -10.76
N ILE A 160 0.75 -12.42 -10.33
CA ILE A 160 2.05 -12.77 -10.92
C ILE A 160 1.86 -13.28 -12.35
N VAL A 161 0.90 -14.18 -12.55
CA VAL A 161 0.63 -14.74 -13.88
C VAL A 161 0.18 -13.66 -14.85
N LEU A 162 -0.65 -12.72 -14.40
CA LEU A 162 -1.11 -11.60 -15.22
C LEU A 162 0.03 -10.63 -15.59
N VAL A 163 0.97 -10.37 -14.68
CA VAL A 163 2.16 -9.58 -14.98
C VAL A 163 3.04 -10.29 -16.02
N LEU A 164 3.29 -11.58 -15.85
CA LEU A 164 4.06 -12.38 -16.81
C LEU A 164 3.38 -12.43 -18.18
N LEU A 165 2.05 -12.57 -18.22
CA LEU A 165 1.27 -12.47 -19.45
C LEU A 165 1.47 -11.10 -20.11
N GLY A 166 1.44 -10.01 -19.34
CA GLY A 166 1.74 -8.66 -19.83
C GLY A 166 3.11 -8.56 -20.49
N ILE A 167 4.15 -9.05 -19.82
CA ILE A 167 5.53 -9.08 -20.36
C ILE A 167 5.61 -9.93 -21.63
N ALA A 168 4.98 -11.10 -21.66
CA ALA A 168 4.93 -11.96 -22.83
C ALA A 168 4.25 -11.25 -24.02
N THR A 169 3.13 -10.57 -23.78
CA THR A 169 2.44 -9.81 -24.83
C THR A 169 3.28 -8.64 -25.36
N MET A 170 4.06 -8.00 -24.49
CA MET A 170 5.01 -6.95 -24.88
C MET A 170 6.12 -7.51 -25.78
N GLY A 171 6.62 -8.71 -25.46
CA GLY A 171 7.59 -9.43 -26.30
C GLY A 171 7.03 -9.80 -27.66
N LEU A 172 5.83 -10.37 -27.72
CA LEU A 172 5.16 -10.72 -28.97
C LEU A 172 4.88 -9.51 -29.86
N LYS A 173 4.65 -8.33 -29.26
CA LYS A 173 4.48 -7.06 -30.00
C LYS A 173 5.79 -6.39 -30.41
N GLY A 174 6.95 -6.98 -30.11
CA GLY A 174 8.26 -6.38 -30.37
C GLY A 174 8.54 -5.12 -29.53
N GLN A 175 7.74 -4.86 -28.50
CA GLN A 175 7.85 -3.66 -27.68
C GLN A 175 8.94 -3.77 -26.61
N LEU A 176 9.56 -4.93 -26.41
CA LEU A 176 10.68 -5.08 -25.48
C LEU A 176 11.86 -4.15 -25.82
N GLY A 177 12.04 -3.81 -27.10
CA GLY A 177 13.08 -2.87 -27.53
C GLY A 177 12.84 -1.42 -27.12
N THR A 178 11.64 -1.07 -26.64
CA THR A 178 11.36 0.28 -26.10
C THR A 178 11.73 0.40 -24.63
N ILE A 179 12.08 -0.70 -23.97
CA ILE A 179 12.61 -0.68 -22.60
C ILE A 179 14.03 -0.13 -22.68
N GLY A 180 14.22 1.11 -22.24
CA GLY A 180 15.53 1.70 -22.12
C GLY A 180 16.45 0.86 -21.24
N SER A 181 17.76 0.92 -21.51
CA SER A 181 18.77 0.24 -20.69
C SER A 181 18.59 0.59 -19.21
N PRO A 182 18.83 -0.36 -18.27
CA PRO A 182 18.79 -0.06 -16.84
C PRO A 182 19.64 1.16 -16.54
N SER A 183 19.01 2.21 -16.04
CA SER A 183 19.67 3.46 -15.66
C SER A 183 19.34 3.79 -14.22
N LEU A 184 20.33 4.29 -13.49
CA LEU A 184 20.12 4.75 -12.13
C LEU A 184 19.60 6.19 -12.18
N THR A 185 18.29 6.35 -12.05
CA THR A 185 17.65 7.66 -11.94
C THR A 185 17.31 7.94 -10.48
N LEU A 186 17.77 9.08 -9.95
CA LEU A 186 17.31 9.54 -8.65
C LEU A 186 15.83 9.95 -8.72
N PRO A 187 15.04 9.73 -7.65
CA PRO A 187 13.66 10.21 -7.59
C PRO A 187 13.63 11.73 -7.78
N ALA A 188 12.84 12.21 -8.73
CA ALA A 188 12.62 13.64 -8.89
C ALA A 188 11.87 14.19 -7.67
N PHE A 189 12.39 15.27 -7.08
CA PHE A 189 11.67 15.99 -6.02
C PHE A 189 10.45 16.67 -6.62
N THR A 190 9.27 16.24 -6.19
CA THR A 190 8.00 16.86 -6.59
C THR A 190 7.44 17.63 -5.41
N SER A 191 7.21 18.93 -5.61
CA SER A 191 6.56 19.79 -4.62
C SER A 191 5.04 19.69 -4.71
N PHE A 192 4.35 20.09 -3.66
CA PHE A 192 2.90 20.21 -3.60
C PHE A 192 2.50 21.45 -2.79
N SER A 193 1.30 21.95 -3.06
CA SER A 193 0.70 23.11 -2.41
C SER A 193 -0.18 22.70 -1.21
N LEU A 194 -0.40 23.64 -0.29
CA LEU A 194 -1.36 23.46 0.82
C LEU A 194 -2.79 23.24 0.32
N ASN A 195 -3.13 23.81 -0.85
CA ASN A 195 -4.43 23.60 -1.47
C ASN A 195 -4.61 22.14 -1.91
N GLU A 196 -3.58 21.53 -2.51
CA GLU A 196 -3.61 20.10 -2.86
C GLU A 196 -3.71 19.20 -1.62
N ILE A 197 -3.09 19.58 -0.50
CA ILE A 197 -3.28 18.89 0.78
C ILE A 197 -4.75 18.90 1.18
N TRP A 198 -5.38 20.08 1.18
CA TRP A 198 -6.79 20.22 1.56
C TRP A 198 -7.71 19.44 0.60
N GLN A 199 -7.49 19.57 -0.70
CA GLN A 199 -8.27 18.85 -1.72
C GLN A 199 -8.15 17.34 -1.57
N THR A 200 -6.94 16.81 -1.39
CA THR A 200 -6.73 15.36 -1.26
C THR A 200 -7.34 14.79 0.03
N LEU A 201 -7.36 15.58 1.12
CA LEU A 201 -8.07 15.22 2.34
C LEU A 201 -9.58 15.13 2.14
N LEU A 202 -10.17 16.13 1.48
CA LEU A 202 -11.61 16.15 1.16
C LEU A 202 -12.03 15.01 0.24
N LEU A 203 -11.23 14.75 -0.80
CA LEU A 203 -11.59 13.78 -1.82
C LEU A 203 -11.41 12.33 -1.37
N ALA A 204 -10.42 12.05 -0.52
CA ALA A 204 -10.12 10.68 -0.12
C ALA A 204 -9.56 10.52 1.30
N GLY A 205 -8.83 11.51 1.84
CA GLY A 205 -8.16 11.37 3.13
C GLY A 205 -9.10 11.08 4.30
N PHE A 206 -10.23 11.78 4.42
CA PHE A 206 -11.19 11.50 5.50
C PHE A 206 -11.83 10.12 5.39
N ALA A 207 -12.15 9.67 4.18
CA ALA A 207 -12.65 8.32 3.95
C ALA A 207 -11.58 7.24 4.18
N GLN A 208 -10.30 7.58 4.00
CA GLN A 208 -9.17 6.68 4.25
C GLN A 208 -8.97 6.39 5.74
N ILE A 209 -9.22 7.37 6.63
CA ILE A 209 -8.99 7.24 8.07
C ILE A 209 -9.71 6.01 8.67
N PRO A 210 -11.05 5.86 8.56
CA PRO A 210 -11.77 4.69 9.06
C PRO A 210 -11.21 3.34 8.56
N LEU A 211 -10.89 3.29 7.26
CA LEU A 211 -10.42 2.07 6.61
C LEU A 211 -9.02 1.68 7.10
N THR A 212 -8.12 2.64 7.21
CA THR A 212 -6.76 2.40 7.69
C THR A 212 -6.74 2.06 9.18
N VAL A 213 -7.54 2.73 10.01
CA VAL A 213 -7.66 2.38 11.43
C VAL A 213 -8.11 0.91 11.58
N THR A 214 -9.10 0.49 10.80
CA THR A 214 -9.65 -0.87 10.89
C THR A 214 -8.67 -1.91 10.32
N ASN A 215 -8.14 -1.68 9.12
CA ASN A 215 -7.35 -2.67 8.40
C ASN A 215 -5.87 -2.70 8.80
N ALA A 216 -5.24 -1.54 8.93
CA ALA A 216 -3.79 -1.44 9.11
C ALA A 216 -3.38 -1.30 10.58
N THR A 217 -4.29 -0.85 11.44
CA THR A 217 -4.00 -0.66 12.87
C THR A 217 -4.60 -1.78 13.72
N ILE A 218 -5.92 -1.97 13.71
CA ILE A 218 -6.57 -2.96 14.59
C ILE A 218 -6.37 -4.38 14.08
N ALA A 219 -6.72 -4.67 12.82
CA ALA A 219 -6.59 -6.02 12.29
C ALA A 219 -5.13 -6.49 12.37
N THR A 220 -4.17 -5.63 12.05
CA THR A 220 -2.73 -5.91 12.21
C THR A 220 -2.36 -6.18 13.68
N SER A 221 -2.82 -5.36 14.63
CA SER A 221 -2.54 -5.58 16.07
C SER A 221 -3.12 -6.92 16.56
N CYS A 222 -4.35 -7.25 16.18
CA CYS A 222 -4.99 -8.52 16.49
C CYS A 222 -4.24 -9.71 15.84
N LEU A 223 -3.84 -9.57 14.58
CA LEU A 223 -3.14 -10.61 13.83
C LEU A 223 -1.74 -10.88 14.39
N ILE A 224 -1.01 -9.82 14.75
CA ILE A 224 0.29 -9.94 15.40
C ILE A 224 0.13 -10.65 16.74
N SER A 225 -0.87 -10.28 17.55
CA SER A 225 -1.13 -10.92 18.84
C SER A 225 -1.53 -12.40 18.69
N ALA A 226 -2.23 -12.75 17.61
CA ALA A 226 -2.63 -14.12 17.31
C ALA A 226 -1.47 -15.00 16.82
N TYR A 227 -0.59 -14.48 15.95
CA TYR A 227 0.55 -15.24 15.40
C TYR A 227 1.80 -15.21 16.30
N TRP A 228 1.99 -14.14 17.08
CA TRP A 228 3.09 -13.96 18.02
C TRP A 228 2.57 -13.55 19.40
N PRO A 229 2.01 -14.48 20.20
CA PRO A 229 1.44 -14.17 21.52
C PRO A 229 2.43 -13.53 22.51
N GLN A 230 3.73 -13.72 22.28
CA GLN A 230 4.82 -13.18 23.08
C GLN A 230 5.24 -11.76 22.66
N ARG A 231 4.65 -11.19 21.60
CA ARG A 231 4.92 -9.84 21.10
C ARG A 231 3.61 -9.12 20.81
N THR A 232 3.21 -8.21 21.69
CA THR A 232 2.04 -7.35 21.48
C THR A 232 2.48 -6.02 20.89
N VAL A 233 1.91 -5.62 19.75
CA VAL A 233 2.08 -4.28 19.19
C VAL A 233 0.76 -3.53 19.34
N SER A 234 0.81 -2.41 20.06
CA SER A 234 -0.35 -1.57 20.31
C SER A 234 -0.80 -0.83 19.05
N THR A 235 -2.08 -0.44 19.02
CA THR A 235 -2.64 0.41 17.96
C THR A 235 -1.89 1.74 17.83
N ARG A 236 -1.36 2.27 18.95
CA ARG A 236 -0.55 3.49 18.98
C ARG A 236 0.79 3.32 18.23
N GLU A 237 1.49 2.23 18.46
CA GLU A 237 2.77 1.93 17.81
C GLU A 237 2.61 1.73 16.30
N LEU A 238 1.52 1.07 15.87
CA LEU A 238 1.20 0.92 14.46
C LEU A 238 0.82 2.25 13.80
N SER A 239 0.03 3.10 14.47
CA SER A 239 -0.23 4.46 13.97
C SER A 239 1.04 5.28 13.85
N LEU A 240 1.99 5.14 14.78
CA LEU A 240 3.29 5.80 14.69
C LEU A 240 4.08 5.30 13.48
N SER A 241 4.07 3.99 13.21
CA SER A 241 4.77 3.40 12.07
C SER A 241 4.24 3.92 10.74
N GLN A 242 2.92 4.12 10.63
CA GLN A 242 2.27 4.65 9.43
C GLN A 242 2.60 6.13 9.23
N GLY A 243 2.65 6.90 10.32
CA GLY A 243 3.05 8.31 10.27
C GLY A 243 4.53 8.50 9.91
N VAL A 244 5.42 7.71 10.51
CA VAL A 244 6.88 7.76 10.28
C VAL A 244 7.25 7.21 8.90
N SER A 245 6.54 6.21 8.37
CA SER A 245 6.74 5.75 6.98
C SER A 245 6.48 6.86 5.95
N SER A 246 5.65 7.85 6.30
CA SER A 246 5.41 9.06 5.52
C SER A 246 6.33 10.25 5.88
N HIS A 247 7.11 10.15 6.96
CA HIS A 247 7.96 11.23 7.46
C HIS A 247 9.21 10.66 8.12
N ASN A 248 10.32 10.65 7.38
CA ASN A 248 11.59 10.15 7.90
C ASN A 248 12.17 11.14 8.94
N ASN A 249 11.86 10.98 10.23
CA ASN A 249 12.85 11.18 11.29
C ASN A 249 12.45 10.60 12.67
N ARG A 250 13.50 10.10 13.34
CA ARG A 250 13.69 9.61 14.72
C ARG A 250 12.57 9.85 15.76
N SER A 251 12.26 8.79 16.51
CA SER A 251 12.46 8.83 17.97
C SER A 251 12.68 7.42 18.54
N LYS A 252 13.69 7.31 19.40
CA LYS A 252 13.95 6.18 20.27
C LYS A 252 12.87 6.15 21.33
N THR A 253 12.17 5.04 21.52
CA THR A 253 11.63 4.67 22.83
C THR A 253 11.62 3.15 22.93
N GLY A 254 12.63 2.62 23.62
CA GLY A 254 12.49 1.31 24.23
C GLY A 254 11.48 1.42 25.36
N VAL A 255 10.52 0.51 25.40
CA VAL A 255 9.62 0.37 26.53
C VAL A 255 9.62 -1.10 26.93
N LYS A 256 10.36 -1.39 28.01
CA LYS A 256 10.17 -2.56 28.87
C LYS A 256 8.92 -2.31 29.72
N PHE A 257 8.04 -3.29 29.84
CA PHE A 257 7.21 -3.54 31.03
C PHE A 257 7.03 -5.07 31.07
N SER A 258 7.70 -5.82 31.95
CA SER A 258 7.57 -5.89 33.42
C SER A 258 6.13 -6.18 33.85
N GLU A 259 5.90 -7.46 34.16
CA GLU A 259 5.02 -8.02 35.20
C GLU A 259 3.98 -7.07 35.80
N TYR A 260 2.69 -7.28 35.54
CA TYR A 260 1.71 -8.06 36.31
C TYR A 260 0.35 -7.98 35.61
#